data_AF-A0A433DGF7-F1
#
_entry.id   AF-A0A433DGF7-F1
#
_cell.length_a   1.000
_cell.length_b   1.000
_cell.length_c   1.000
_cell.angle_alpha   90.00
_cell.angle_beta   90.00
_cell.angle_gamma   90.00
#
_symmetry.space_group_name_H-M   'P 1'
#
loop_
_entity.id
_entity.type
_entity.pdbx_description
1 polymer ?
#
loop_
_entity_poly.entity_id
_entity_poly.type
_entity_poly.pdbx_seq_one_letter_code
_entity_poly.pdbx_strand_id
1 'polypeptide(L)'
;DIAGISRTHVPIFRSEDWSPSAQTIKLNHYFDGPEGGRKVLSRGHRTLQNRLGSTYHEIVKSGAPFFRTIFLHIIDHPYAPLLVHCTAGKDRTGVFGMLLLSLCGVEDEVICGEYELTQRTSYGNVV
;
A
#
# COMPACT_ATOMS: atom_id res chain seq x y z
N ASP A 1 23.97 0.43 9.46
CA ASP A 1 23.02 -0.32 10.31
C ASP A 1 22.92 0.31 11.69
N ILE A 2 21.76 0.21 12.33
CA ILE A 2 21.54 0.71 13.69
C ILE A 2 21.57 -0.50 14.62
N ALA A 3 22.39 -0.46 15.67
CA ALA A 3 22.53 -1.59 16.60
C ALA A 3 21.18 -1.97 17.24
N GLY A 4 20.89 -3.26 17.30
CA GLY A 4 19.63 -3.79 17.84
C GLY A 4 18.44 -3.80 16.86
N ILE A 5 18.59 -3.26 15.65
CA ILE A 5 17.53 -3.33 14.63
C ILE A 5 17.76 -4.52 13.70
N SER A 6 16.82 -5.46 13.71
CA SER A 6 16.73 -6.49 12.67
C SER A 6 15.97 -5.95 11.46
N ARG A 7 16.51 -6.17 10.24
CA ARG A 7 15.89 -5.75 8.98
C ARG A 7 15.60 -6.97 8.13
N THR A 8 14.33 -7.25 7.90
CA THR A 8 13.89 -8.29 6.95
C THR A 8 13.47 -7.62 5.65
N HIS A 9 14.25 -7.83 4.59
CA HIS A 9 13.95 -7.24 3.28
C HIS A 9 12.89 -8.08 2.54
N VAL A 10 11.66 -7.56 2.45
CA VAL A 10 10.53 -8.24 1.77
C VAL A 10 9.83 -7.25 0.83
N PRO A 11 10.39 -7.00 -0.36
CA PRO A 11 9.84 -6.00 -1.28
C PRO A 11 8.52 -6.50 -1.88
N ILE A 12 7.51 -5.63 -1.91
CA ILE A 12 6.21 -5.90 -2.54
C ILE A 12 6.35 -6.04 -4.07
N PHE A 13 7.29 -5.32 -4.69
CA PHE A 13 7.59 -5.44 -6.12
C PHE A 13 8.97 -6.07 -6.29
N ARG A 14 9.07 -7.23 -6.95
CA ARG A 14 10.34 -7.96 -7.13
C ARG A 14 11.14 -7.46 -8.33
N SER A 15 12.45 -7.30 -8.11
CA SER A 15 13.54 -7.18 -9.10
C SER A 15 13.32 -6.24 -10.29
N GLU A 16 13.31 -4.94 -10.05
CA GLU A 16 13.53 -3.97 -11.13
C GLU A 16 14.35 -2.81 -10.62
N ASP A 17 15.23 -2.32 -11.49
CA ASP A 17 16.12 -1.19 -11.29
C ASP A 17 15.53 -0.12 -10.36
N TRP A 18 16.28 0.23 -9.31
CA TRP A 18 15.90 1.25 -8.32
C TRP A 18 16.60 2.58 -8.58
N SER A 19 17.23 2.74 -9.76
CA SER A 19 17.76 4.01 -10.22
C SER A 19 16.71 5.14 -10.13
N PRO A 20 17.09 6.41 -9.89
CA PRO A 20 16.16 7.52 -9.82
C PRO A 20 15.22 7.63 -11.04
N SER A 21 15.72 7.28 -12.23
CA SER A 21 14.96 7.18 -13.47
C SER A 21 13.90 6.07 -13.44
N ALA A 22 14.25 4.89 -12.93
CA ALA A 22 13.31 3.78 -12.82
C ALA A 22 12.22 4.04 -11.76
N GLN A 23 12.55 4.76 -10.68
CA GLN A 23 11.55 5.22 -9.71
C GLN A 23 10.53 6.17 -10.33
N THR A 24 10.95 7.05 -11.24
CA THR A 24 10.06 7.96 -11.97
C THR A 24 9.10 7.21 -12.89
N ILE A 25 9.60 6.21 -13.62
CA ILE A 25 8.79 5.34 -14.48
C ILE A 25 7.79 4.53 -13.65
N LYS A 26 8.21 4.02 -12.48
CA LYS A 26 7.34 3.27 -11.56
C LYS A 26 6.27 4.15 -10.94
N LEU A 27 6.59 5.38 -10.55
CA LEU A 27 5.62 6.35 -10.06
C LEU A 27 4.55 6.63 -11.14
N ASN A 28 5.01 6.81 -12.38
CA ASN A 28 4.10 6.94 -13.52
C ASN A 28 3.28 5.67 -13.71
N HIS A 29 3.85 4.45 -13.66
CA HIS A 29 3.05 3.20 -13.73
C HIS A 29 2.04 3.08 -12.59
N TYR A 30 2.38 3.54 -11.39
CA TYR A 30 1.53 3.47 -10.20
C TYR A 30 0.28 4.37 -10.33
N PHE A 31 0.46 5.58 -10.88
CA PHE A 31 -0.65 6.51 -11.13
C PHE A 31 -1.30 6.31 -12.50
N ASP A 32 -0.55 5.77 -13.47
CA ASP A 32 -0.93 5.72 -14.88
C ASP A 32 -1.24 4.35 -15.48
N GLY A 33 -0.97 3.26 -14.76
CA GLY A 33 -1.08 1.92 -15.29
C GLY A 33 -0.06 1.63 -16.41
N PRO A 34 -0.12 0.43 -17.04
CA PRO A 34 0.92 -0.07 -17.92
C PRO A 34 1.18 0.71 -19.21
N GLU A 35 0.29 1.64 -19.60
CA GLU A 35 0.41 2.39 -20.85
C GLU A 35 1.09 3.77 -20.72
N GLY A 36 1.41 4.21 -19.50
CA GLY A 36 2.10 5.49 -19.26
C GLY A 36 1.25 6.74 -19.55
N GLY A 37 1.41 7.78 -18.71
CA GLY A 37 0.54 8.96 -18.65
C GLY A 37 0.35 9.79 -19.92
N ARG A 38 1.07 9.50 -21.01
CA ARG A 38 1.02 10.33 -22.23
C ARG A 38 -0.14 10.02 -23.18
N LYS A 39 -0.76 8.83 -23.12
CA LYS A 39 -1.90 8.45 -23.99
C LYS A 39 -3.28 8.63 -23.34
N VAL A 40 -3.33 8.88 -22.03
CA VAL A 40 -4.53 8.60 -21.21
C VAL A 40 -5.23 9.85 -20.68
N LEU A 41 -4.66 11.05 -20.85
CA LEU A 41 -5.37 12.31 -20.58
C LEU A 41 -6.63 12.49 -21.45
N SER A 42 -6.78 11.70 -22.51
CA SER A 42 -7.88 11.78 -23.48
C SER A 42 -9.10 10.91 -23.15
N ARG A 43 -9.11 10.09 -22.09
CA ARG A 43 -10.15 9.05 -21.87
C ARG A 43 -10.67 8.95 -20.42
N GLY A 44 -11.40 9.98 -19.96
CA GLY A 44 -12.52 9.97 -18.98
C GLY A 44 -12.47 9.17 -17.65
N HIS A 45 -13.23 9.64 -16.64
CA HIS A 45 -13.36 9.14 -15.26
C HIS A 45 -13.42 7.60 -15.04
N ARG A 46 -13.92 6.83 -16.02
CA ARG A 46 -14.09 5.38 -15.94
C ARG A 46 -12.77 4.60 -16.03
N THR A 47 -11.72 5.17 -16.64
CA THR A 47 -10.38 4.56 -16.70
C THR A 47 -9.63 4.68 -15.36
N LEU A 48 -9.89 5.73 -14.57
CA LEU A 48 -9.23 5.95 -13.27
C LEU A 48 -9.63 4.94 -12.19
N GLN A 49 -10.92 4.58 -12.10
CA GLN A 49 -11.39 3.56 -11.15
C GLN A 49 -10.79 2.18 -11.45
N ASN A 50 -10.73 1.81 -12.73
CA ASN A 50 -10.11 0.55 -13.16
C ASN A 50 -8.59 0.53 -12.87
N ARG A 51 -7.91 1.67 -12.97
CA ARG A 51 -6.47 1.82 -12.64
C ARG A 51 -6.19 1.64 -11.15
N LEU A 52 -6.96 2.31 -10.29
CA LEU A 52 -6.82 2.17 -8.84
C LEU A 52 -7.11 0.73 -8.41
N GLY A 53 -8.17 0.12 -8.94
CA GLY A 53 -8.47 -1.30 -8.70
C GLY A 53 -7.30 -2.22 -9.08
N SER A 54 -6.69 -2.02 -10.26
CA SER A 54 -5.53 -2.83 -10.67
C SER A 54 -4.31 -2.65 -9.75
N THR A 55 -4.04 -1.43 -9.29
CA THR A 55 -2.90 -1.17 -8.40
C THR A 55 -3.10 -1.83 -7.03
N TYR A 56 -4.31 -1.75 -6.47
CA TYR A 56 -4.63 -2.40 -5.19
C TYR A 56 -4.61 -3.93 -5.30
N HIS A 57 -5.06 -4.47 -6.42
CA HIS A 57 -4.93 -5.90 -6.72
C HIS A 57 -3.47 -6.35 -6.71
N GLU A 58 -2.59 -5.60 -7.37
CA GLU A 58 -1.15 -5.88 -7.41
C GLU A 58 -0.48 -5.77 -6.04
N ILE A 59 -0.87 -4.80 -5.20
CA ILE A 59 -0.38 -4.69 -3.82
C ILE A 59 -0.68 -5.97 -3.03
N VAL A 60 -1.90 -6.50 -3.14
CA VAL A 60 -2.30 -7.73 -2.43
C VAL A 60 -1.56 -8.94 -3.00
N LYS A 61 -1.55 -9.10 -4.33
CA LYS A 61 -0.93 -10.25 -5.01
C LYS A 61 0.57 -10.32 -4.78
N SER A 62 1.27 -9.24 -5.07
CA SER A 62 2.73 -9.19 -5.00
C SER A 62 3.22 -8.96 -3.57
N GLY A 63 2.40 -8.32 -2.73
CA GLY A 63 2.71 -8.06 -1.32
C GLY A 63 2.42 -9.21 -0.36
N ALA A 64 1.83 -10.32 -0.80
CA ALA A 64 1.52 -11.45 0.08
C ALA A 64 2.70 -11.93 0.96
N PRO A 65 3.95 -12.05 0.47
CA PRO A 65 5.10 -12.41 1.31
C PRO A 65 5.40 -11.36 2.41
N PHE A 66 5.20 -10.07 2.09
CA PHE A 66 5.38 -8.96 3.02
C PHE A 66 4.34 -9.02 4.13
N PHE A 67 3.05 -9.13 3.79
CA PHE A 67 1.98 -9.24 4.78
C PHE A 67 2.14 -10.49 5.65
N ARG A 68 2.50 -11.64 5.07
CA ARG A 68 2.80 -12.85 5.83
C ARG A 68 3.87 -12.63 6.89
N THR A 69 4.93 -11.90 6.55
CA THR A 69 6.03 -11.61 7.49
C THR A 69 5.54 -10.78 8.67
N ILE A 70 4.72 -9.76 8.41
CA ILE A 70 4.15 -8.91 9.47
C ILE A 70 3.19 -9.72 10.35
N PHE A 71 2.28 -10.50 9.77
CA PHE A 71 1.33 -11.28 10.56
C PHE A 71 2.00 -12.33 11.43
N LEU A 72 3.03 -13.02 10.93
CA LEU A 72 3.81 -13.94 11.76
C LEU A 72 4.54 -13.21 12.88
N HIS A 73 5.08 -12.02 12.62
CA HIS A 73 5.70 -11.21 13.66
C HIS A 73 4.70 -10.79 14.76
N ILE A 74 3.47 -10.43 14.39
CA ILE A 74 2.40 -10.13 15.35
C ILE A 74 2.06 -11.36 16.20
N ILE A 75 1.99 -12.55 15.59
CA ILE A 75 1.71 -13.81 16.29
C ILE A 75 2.83 -14.15 17.28
N ASP A 76 4.09 -14.00 16.86
CA ASP A 76 5.27 -14.30 17.70
C ASP A 76 5.48 -13.27 18.82
N HIS A 77 4.99 -12.03 18.63
CA HIS A 77 5.17 -10.91 19.55
C HIS A 77 3.88 -10.12 19.81
N PRO A 78 2.84 -10.75 20.41
CA PRO A 78 1.49 -10.17 20.48
C PRO A 78 1.36 -8.90 21.34
N TYR A 79 2.34 -8.63 22.20
CA TYR A 79 2.36 -7.46 23.09
C TYR A 79 3.41 -6.43 22.72
N ALA A 80 4.19 -6.69 21.66
CA ALA A 80 5.20 -5.73 21.22
C ALA A 80 4.54 -4.56 20.47
N PRO A 81 5.01 -3.32 20.66
CA PRO A 81 4.56 -2.21 19.84
C PRO A 81 4.96 -2.43 18.37
N LEU A 82 4.03 -2.20 17.44
CA LEU A 82 4.25 -2.37 16.01
C LEU A 82 4.03 -1.05 15.28
N LEU A 83 5.01 -0.64 14.47
CA LEU A 83 4.87 0.46 13.51
C LEU A 83 4.89 -0.12 12.09
N VAL A 84 3.80 0.07 11.35
CA VAL A 84 3.73 -0.25 9.92
C VAL A 84 3.56 1.04 9.14
N HIS A 85 4.46 1.29 8.19
CA HIS A 85 4.38 2.47 7.33
C HIS A 85 4.76 2.13 5.89
N CYS A 86 4.33 3.00 4.97
CA CYS A 86 4.85 3.03 3.61
C CYS A 86 5.46 4.41 3.34
N THR A 87 5.51 4.87 2.09
CA THR A 87 6.05 6.21 1.78
C THR A 87 5.11 7.31 2.25
N ALA A 88 3.83 7.23 1.88
CA ALA A 88 2.81 8.23 2.21
C ALA A 88 1.87 7.81 3.36
N GLY A 89 2.02 6.59 3.87
CA GLY A 89 1.14 6.04 4.91
C GLY A 89 -0.28 5.68 4.43
N LYS A 90 -0.58 5.79 3.14
CA LYS A 90 -1.94 5.62 2.61
C LYS A 90 -2.22 4.25 1.99
N ASP A 91 -1.62 3.95 0.83
CA ASP A 91 -2.10 2.81 0.04
C ASP A 91 -1.66 1.46 0.61
N ARG A 92 -0.35 1.19 0.69
CA ARG A 92 0.19 -0.09 1.19
C ARG A 92 -0.09 -0.29 2.68
N THR A 93 -0.06 0.79 3.46
CA THR A 93 -0.46 0.77 4.87
C THR A 93 -1.96 0.54 5.02
N GLY A 94 -2.79 1.18 4.20
CA GLY A 94 -4.24 0.98 4.18
C GLY A 94 -4.63 -0.45 3.82
N VAL A 95 -3.98 -1.06 2.82
CA VAL A 95 -4.19 -2.48 2.48
C VAL A 95 -3.80 -3.39 3.66
N PHE A 96 -2.69 -3.12 4.34
CA PHE A 96 -2.36 -3.86 5.56
C PHE A 96 -3.44 -3.73 6.64
N GLY A 97 -3.90 -2.50 6.91
CA GLY A 97 -4.97 -2.23 7.88
C GLY A 97 -6.27 -2.95 7.53
N MET A 98 -6.67 -2.88 6.26
CA MET A 98 -7.83 -3.62 5.73
C MET A 98 -7.69 -5.12 6.00
N LEU A 99 -6.57 -5.74 5.60
CA LEU A 99 -6.34 -7.18 5.82
C LEU A 99 -6.38 -7.55 7.32
N LEU A 100 -5.78 -6.74 8.19
CA LEU A 100 -5.78 -6.98 9.63
C LEU A 100 -7.20 -6.91 10.21
N LEU A 101 -7.96 -5.88 9.87
CA LEU A 101 -9.34 -5.70 10.35
C LEU A 101 -10.28 -6.78 9.81
N SER A 102 -10.14 -7.17 8.54
CA SER A 102 -10.90 -8.29 7.96
C SER A 102 -10.60 -9.61 8.70
N LEU A 103 -9.35 -9.88 9.07
CA LEU A 103 -9.00 -11.05 9.88
C LEU A 103 -9.59 -11.00 11.30
N CYS A 104 -9.84 -9.82 11.83
CA CYS A 104 -10.55 -9.61 13.09
C CYS A 104 -12.08 -9.69 12.96
N GLY A 105 -12.62 -9.92 11.76
CA GLY A 105 -14.06 -10.02 11.52
C GLY A 105 -14.80 -8.68 11.55
N VAL A 106 -14.09 -7.58 11.28
CA VAL A 106 -14.71 -6.25 11.15
C VAL A 106 -15.45 -6.16 9.82
N GLU A 107 -16.65 -5.58 9.83
CA GLU A 107 -17.49 -5.39 8.64
C GLU A 107 -16.82 -4.46 7.60
N ASP A 108 -17.04 -4.75 6.32
CA ASP A 108 -16.40 -4.06 5.19
C ASP A 108 -16.69 -2.54 5.20
N GLU A 109 -17.88 -2.11 5.61
CA GLU A 109 -18.25 -0.69 5.71
C GLU A 109 -17.38 0.05 6.74
N VAL A 110 -17.07 -0.59 7.87
CA VAL A 110 -16.23 -0.01 8.92
C VAL A 110 -14.78 0.09 8.43
N ILE A 111 -14.30 -0.95 7.76
CA ILE A 111 -12.95 -0.97 7.17
C ILE A 111 -12.81 0.13 6.12
N CYS A 112 -13.81 0.31 5.25
CA CYS A 112 -13.85 1.38 4.27
C CYS A 112 -13.84 2.76 4.93
N GLY A 113 -14.62 2.93 6.01
CA GLY A 113 -14.66 4.16 6.78
C GLY A 113 -13.32 4.52 7.41
N GLU A 114 -12.64 3.54 8.02
CA GLU A 114 -11.28 3.71 8.57
C GLU A 114 -10.28 4.13 7.48
N TYR A 115 -10.32 3.48 6.32
CA TYR A 115 -9.47 3.86 5.19
C TYR A 115 -9.74 5.31 4.74
N GLU A 116 -11.02 5.74 4.70
CA GLU A 116 -11.40 7.10 4.32
C GLU A 116 -10.81 8.17 5.24
N LEU A 117 -10.60 7.87 6.53
CA LEU A 117 -9.97 8.82 7.46
C LEU A 117 -8.56 9.25 7.00
N THR A 118 -7.85 8.36 6.31
CA THR A 118 -6.53 8.64 5.72
C THR A 118 -6.59 9.70 4.62
N GLN A 119 -7.74 9.85 3.94
CA GLN A 119 -7.94 10.94 2.99
C GLN A 119 -8.12 12.28 3.71
N ARG A 120 -8.81 12.30 4.85
CA ARG A 120 -9.12 13.54 5.59
C ARG A 120 -7.85 14.21 6.11
N THR A 121 -6.87 13.43 6.56
CA THR A 121 -5.56 13.93 6.99
C THR A 121 -4.71 14.46 5.83
N SER A 122 -4.90 13.93 4.62
CA SER A 122 -4.18 14.39 3.42
C SER A 122 -4.62 15.78 2.92
N TYR A 123 -5.79 16.25 3.33
CA TYR A 123 -6.35 17.56 2.94
C TYR A 123 -6.32 18.61 4.07
N GLY A 124 -5.60 18.36 5.16
CA GLY A 124 -5.38 19.36 6.22
C GLY A 124 -6.58 19.68 7.11
N ASN A 125 -7.69 18.94 6.99
CA ASN A 125 -8.83 19.08 7.89
C ASN A 125 -8.68 18.09 9.05
N VAL A 126 -7.84 18.47 10.01
CA VAL A 126 -7.78 17.83 11.32
C VAL A 126 -8.85 18.51 12.18
N VAL A 127 -9.84 17.72 12.61
CA VAL A 127 -10.77 18.09 13.69
C VAL A 127 -10.02 18.19 15.02
#